data_AF-A0AAN4Q3C3-F1
#
_entry.id   AF-A0AAN4Q3C3-F1
#
_cell.length_a   1.000
_cell.length_b   1.000
_cell.length_c   1.000
_cell.angle_alpha   90.00
_cell.angle_beta   90.00
_cell.angle_gamma   90.00
#
_symmetry.space_group_name_H-M   'P 1'
#
loop_
_entity.id
_entity.type
_entity.pdbx_description
1 polymer ?
#
loop_
_entity_poly.entity_id
_entity_poly.type
_entity_poly.pdbx_seq_one_letter_code
_entity_poly.pdbx_strand_id
1 'polypeptide(L)'
;MVISQAGDDPKVKGLVYVAARAPDAGEDYPALTRKFSPAPAGAGLQWSADGYGLLSEQAFVHDFAGDLPVQEASVYFAVQQPIGKPITMAKTTVAAWHDKPTWYASLLHCPCKIAEA
;
A
#
# COMPACT_ATOMS: atom_id res chain seq x y z
N MET A 1 4.54 -5.09 7.11
CA MET A 1 3.80 -3.95 7.69
C MET A 1 2.45 -4.37 8.24
N VAL A 2 1.47 -4.86 7.47
CA VAL A 2 0.34 -5.60 8.08
C VAL A 2 0.45 -7.08 7.73
N ILE A 3 0.34 -7.42 6.44
CA ILE A 3 0.38 -8.81 5.97
C ILE A 3 1.69 -9.54 6.31
N SER A 4 2.86 -8.89 6.19
CA SER A 4 4.15 -9.50 6.56
C SER A 4 4.21 -9.87 8.05
N GLN A 5 3.61 -9.04 8.90
CA GLN A 5 3.60 -9.24 10.35
C GLN A 5 2.52 -10.25 10.77
N ALA A 6 1.29 -10.05 10.28
CA ALA A 6 0.15 -10.92 10.55
C ALA A 6 0.35 -12.34 10.01
N GLY A 7 1.20 -12.49 8.98
CA GLY A 7 1.58 -13.78 8.45
C GLY A 7 2.25 -14.70 9.45
N ASP A 8 2.83 -14.17 10.53
CA ASP A 8 3.45 -14.96 11.60
C ASP A 8 2.43 -15.78 12.41
N ASP A 9 1.14 -15.44 12.36
CA ASP A 9 0.11 -16.19 13.07
C ASP A 9 0.05 -17.66 12.58
N PRO A 10 0.03 -18.66 13.48
CA PRO A 10 0.03 -20.07 13.13
C PRO A 10 -1.20 -20.52 12.31
N LYS A 11 -2.30 -19.75 12.34
CA LYS A 11 -3.49 -19.99 11.52
C LYS A 11 -3.28 -19.59 10.06
N VAL A 12 -2.31 -18.73 9.76
CA VAL A 12 -2.01 -18.30 8.38
C VAL A 12 -1.24 -19.40 7.65
N LYS A 13 -1.80 -19.85 6.52
CA LYS A 13 -1.24 -20.92 5.67
C LYS A 13 -0.39 -20.41 4.49
N GLY A 14 -0.52 -19.14 4.14
CA GLY A 14 0.23 -18.51 3.07
C GLY A 14 -0.17 -17.05 2.92
N LEU A 15 0.59 -16.31 2.11
CA LEU A 15 0.43 -14.87 1.92
C LEU A 15 0.22 -14.56 0.44
N VAL A 16 -0.77 -13.73 0.13
CA VAL A 16 -0.97 -13.21 -1.22
C VAL A 16 -0.88 -11.70 -1.18
N TYR A 17 0.09 -11.16 -1.90
CA TYR A 17 0.31 -9.74 -2.04
C TYR A 17 -0.22 -9.31 -3.41
N VAL A 18 -1.18 -8.38 -3.44
CA VAL A 18 -1.80 -7.87 -4.67
C VAL A 18 -1.48 -6.40 -4.81
N ALA A 19 -0.65 -6.03 -5.80
CA ALA A 19 -0.14 -4.66 -5.99
C ALA A 19 0.36 -4.02 -4.68
N ALA A 20 0.95 -4.83 -3.81
CA ALA A 20 1.26 -4.49 -2.42
C ALA A 20 2.77 -4.48 -2.18
N ARG A 21 3.20 -3.72 -1.18
CA ARG A 21 4.59 -3.77 -0.73
C ARG A 21 4.79 -4.91 0.28
N ALA A 22 5.86 -5.67 0.12
CA ALA A 22 6.29 -6.74 1.02
C ALA A 22 7.55 -6.29 1.80
N PRO A 23 7.41 -5.55 2.92
CA PRO A 23 8.54 -5.14 3.73
C PRO A 23 9.25 -6.33 4.37
N ASP A 24 10.56 -6.20 4.51
CA ASP A 24 11.42 -7.08 5.30
C ASP A 24 11.36 -6.72 6.80
N ALA A 25 11.85 -7.61 7.65
CA ALA A 25 12.02 -7.37 9.08
C ALA A 25 12.99 -6.20 9.30
N GLY A 26 12.59 -5.28 10.16
CA GLY A 26 13.35 -4.06 10.40
C GLY A 26 12.96 -2.89 9.48
N GLU A 27 12.13 -3.10 8.45
CA GLU A 27 11.71 -2.02 7.54
C GLU A 27 10.43 -1.32 8.00
N ASP A 28 10.39 -0.01 7.77
CA ASP A 28 9.19 0.82 7.89
C ASP A 28 8.73 1.32 6.51
N TYR A 29 7.54 1.92 6.47
CA TYR A 29 6.96 2.41 5.21
C TYR A 29 7.83 3.49 4.52
N PRO A 30 8.38 4.52 5.20
CA PRO A 30 9.16 5.56 4.56
C PRO A 30 10.52 5.08 4.06
N ALA A 31 11.19 4.14 4.73
CA ALA A 31 12.42 3.53 4.24
C ALA A 31 12.14 2.71 2.97
N LEU A 32 11.05 1.94 2.97
CA LEU A 32 10.65 1.11 1.85
C LEU A 32 10.26 1.94 0.62
N THR A 33 9.45 2.99 0.78
CA THR A 33 8.99 3.80 -0.36
C THR A 33 10.11 4.58 -1.03
N ARG A 34 11.16 4.98 -0.28
CA ARG A 34 12.34 5.68 -0.84
C ARG A 34 13.16 4.83 -1.80
N LYS A 35 13.01 3.50 -1.79
CA LYS A 35 13.68 2.60 -2.74
C LYS A 35 13.09 2.68 -4.15
N PHE A 36 11.93 3.31 -4.32
CA PHE A 36 11.18 3.36 -5.58
C PHE A 36 10.87 4.79 -5.97
N SER A 37 10.57 5.00 -7.26
CA SER A 37 10.04 6.29 -7.72
C SER A 37 8.75 6.64 -6.98
N PRO A 38 8.60 7.89 -6.50
CA PRO A 38 7.37 8.31 -5.82
C PRO A 38 6.15 8.12 -6.71
N ALA A 39 5.07 7.56 -6.15
CA ALA A 39 3.80 7.48 -6.84
C ALA A 39 3.18 8.90 -6.96
N PRO A 40 2.73 9.33 -8.14
CA PRO A 40 2.18 10.68 -8.36
C PRO A 40 1.04 11.03 -7.40
N ALA A 41 0.14 10.06 -7.14
CA ALA A 41 -0.98 10.21 -6.21
C ALA A 41 -0.56 10.69 -4.81
N GLY A 42 0.66 10.35 -4.36
CA GLY A 42 1.18 10.76 -3.06
C GLY A 42 1.26 12.28 -2.88
N ALA A 43 1.36 13.05 -3.96
CA ALA A 43 1.37 14.52 -3.91
C ALA A 43 0.02 15.12 -3.50
N GLY A 44 -1.08 14.38 -3.72
CA GLY A 44 -2.43 14.80 -3.33
C GLY A 44 -2.90 14.28 -1.98
N LEU A 45 -2.03 13.63 -1.20
CA LEU A 45 -2.39 13.13 0.13
C LEU A 45 -2.52 14.30 1.13
N GLN A 46 -3.70 14.46 1.69
CA GLN A 46 -4.06 15.51 2.64
C GLN A 46 -4.31 14.90 4.01
N TRP A 47 -3.69 15.46 5.04
CA TRP A 47 -3.84 15.01 6.42
C TRP A 47 -4.80 15.90 7.19
N SER A 48 -5.80 15.30 7.84
CA SER A 48 -6.69 15.96 8.79
C SER A 48 -6.05 16.04 10.18
N ALA A 49 -6.58 16.95 11.02
CA ALA A 49 -6.05 17.22 12.36
C ALA A 49 -6.19 16.02 13.32
N ASP A 50 -7.15 15.13 13.07
CA ASP A 50 -7.37 13.88 13.80
C ASP A 50 -6.41 12.74 13.39
N GLY A 51 -5.44 13.01 12.51
CA GLY A 51 -4.38 12.08 12.16
C GLY A 51 -4.75 11.08 11.06
N TYR A 52 -5.76 11.40 10.25
CA TYR A 52 -6.16 10.60 9.10
C TYR A 52 -5.77 11.29 7.78
N GLY A 53 -5.58 10.49 6.73
CA GLY A 53 -5.16 10.96 5.42
C GLY A 53 -6.14 10.54 4.32
N LEU A 54 -6.45 11.45 3.40
CA LEU A 54 -7.27 11.19 2.21
C LEU A 54 -6.57 11.76 0.98
N LEU A 55 -6.77 11.12 -0.18
CA LEU A 55 -6.31 11.69 -1.44
C LEU A 55 -7.27 12.78 -1.88
N SER A 56 -6.73 13.88 -2.44
CA SER A 56 -7.54 14.87 -3.15
C SER A 56 -8.22 14.22 -4.35
N GLU A 57 -9.35 14.78 -4.78
CA GLU A 57 -10.11 14.24 -5.91
C GLU A 57 -9.26 14.14 -7.19
N GLN A 58 -8.48 15.18 -7.47
CA GLN A 58 -7.57 15.18 -8.62
C GLN A 58 -6.57 14.03 -8.55
N ALA A 59 -5.90 13.83 -7.41
CA ALA A 59 -4.93 12.76 -7.26
C ALA A 59 -5.59 11.38 -7.27
N PHE A 60 -6.80 11.25 -6.72
CA PHE A 60 -7.51 9.98 -6.74
C PHE A 60 -7.95 9.62 -8.16
N VAL A 61 -8.67 10.51 -8.84
CA VAL A 61 -9.27 10.23 -10.16
C VAL A 61 -8.21 10.11 -11.24
N HIS A 62 -7.15 10.92 -11.20
CA HIS A 62 -6.12 10.92 -12.25
C HIS A 62 -4.97 9.93 -11.95
N ASP A 63 -4.46 9.91 -10.73
CA ASP A 63 -3.22 9.19 -10.42
C ASP A 63 -3.43 7.84 -9.72
N PHE A 64 -4.52 7.67 -8.96
CA PHE A 64 -4.82 6.43 -8.23
C PHE A 64 -5.75 5.50 -9.03
N ALA A 65 -6.76 6.05 -9.68
CA ALA A 65 -7.80 5.35 -10.43
C ALA A 65 -7.85 5.77 -11.92
N GLY A 66 -6.72 6.22 -12.46
CA GLY A 66 -6.64 6.78 -13.81
C GLY A 66 -6.88 5.79 -14.96
N ASP A 67 -6.96 4.48 -14.67
CA ASP A 67 -7.32 3.44 -15.62
C ASP A 67 -8.83 3.20 -15.72
N LEU A 68 -9.64 3.83 -14.87
CA LEU A 68 -11.09 3.73 -14.88
C LEU A 68 -11.76 4.88 -15.66
N PRO A 69 -12.99 4.67 -16.16
CA PRO A 69 -13.83 5.78 -16.60
C PRO A 69 -14.02 6.80 -15.47
N VAL A 70 -13.96 8.10 -15.79
CA VAL A 70 -14.03 9.19 -14.80
C VAL A 70 -15.23 9.05 -13.87
N GLN A 71 -16.40 8.70 -14.39
CA GLN A 71 -17.61 8.53 -13.57
C GLN A 71 -17.46 7.43 -12.52
N GLU A 72 -16.80 6.33 -12.87
CA GLU A 72 -16.53 5.23 -11.95
C GLU A 72 -15.46 5.62 -10.91
N ALA A 73 -14.39 6.26 -11.35
CA ALA A 73 -13.35 6.78 -10.46
C ALA A 73 -13.90 7.77 -9.42
N SER A 74 -14.82 8.65 -9.82
CA SER A 74 -15.51 9.59 -8.90
C SER A 74 -16.38 8.86 -7.87
N VAL A 75 -17.03 7.75 -8.23
CA VAL A 75 -17.77 6.93 -7.26
C VAL A 75 -16.83 6.31 -6.23
N TYR A 76 -15.68 5.77 -6.67
CA TYR A 76 -14.68 5.23 -5.74
C TYR A 76 -14.05 6.30 -4.87
N PHE A 77 -13.80 7.50 -5.41
CA PHE A 77 -13.35 8.64 -4.62
C PHE A 77 -14.33 8.98 -3.50
N ALA A 78 -15.64 8.97 -3.78
CA ALA A 78 -16.67 9.28 -2.80
C ALA A 78 -16.74 8.28 -1.62
N VAL A 79 -16.28 7.04 -1.83
CA VAL A 79 -16.25 5.99 -0.79
C VAL A 79 -14.85 5.66 -0.27
N GLN A 80 -13.83 6.43 -0.66
CA GLN A 80 -12.46 6.20 -0.20
C GLN A 80 -12.39 6.19 1.33
N GLN A 81 -11.52 5.34 1.88
CA GLN A 81 -11.37 5.24 3.33
C GLN A 81 -10.13 5.99 3.80
N PRO A 82 -10.20 6.72 4.92
CA PRO A 82 -9.07 7.45 5.45
C PRO A 82 -7.97 6.50 5.93
N ILE A 83 -6.72 6.83 5.62
CA ILE A 83 -5.55 6.12 6.13
C ILE A 83 -5.10 6.72 7.46
N GLY A 84 -4.90 5.89 8.49
CA GLY A 84 -4.40 6.37 9.77
C GLY A 84 -2.90 6.67 9.71
N LYS A 85 -2.47 7.86 10.14
CA LYS A 85 -1.06 8.28 10.17
C LYS A 85 -0.12 7.28 10.86
N PRO A 86 -0.50 6.53 11.92
CA PRO A 86 0.38 5.52 12.52
C PRO A 86 0.90 4.46 11.54
N ILE A 87 0.15 4.13 10.48
CA ILE A 87 0.57 3.11 9.50
C ILE A 87 1.81 3.56 8.71
N THR A 88 2.07 4.87 8.60
CA THR A 88 3.22 5.40 7.88
C THR A 88 4.50 5.34 8.71
N MET A 89 4.43 5.02 10.00
CA MET A 89 5.59 4.93 10.90
C MET A 89 5.74 3.56 11.54
N ALA A 90 4.76 2.68 11.35
CA ALA A 90 4.84 1.34 11.89
C ALA A 90 6.02 0.59 11.24
N LYS A 91 6.64 -0.32 12.01
CA LYS A 91 7.82 -1.09 11.63
C LYS A 91 7.48 -2.57 11.60
N THR A 92 7.93 -3.27 10.56
CA THR A 92 7.78 -4.72 10.45
C THR A 92 8.83 -5.39 11.32
N THR A 93 8.45 -6.30 12.22
CA THR A 93 9.42 -7.09 13.01
C THR A 93 9.59 -8.50 12.46
N VAL A 94 8.55 -9.03 11.81
CA VAL A 94 8.58 -10.34 11.15
C VAL A 94 8.19 -10.19 9.68
N ALA A 95 9.00 -10.77 8.80
CA ALA A 95 8.75 -10.86 7.38
C ALA A 95 8.32 -12.28 7.01
N ALA A 96 7.08 -12.64 7.38
CA ALA A 96 6.56 -14.01 7.26
C ALA A 96 6.52 -14.56 5.82
N TRP A 97 6.74 -13.71 4.81
CA TRP A 97 6.85 -14.13 3.42
C TRP A 97 8.13 -14.90 3.11
N HIS A 98 9.16 -14.83 3.98
CA HIS A 98 10.34 -15.70 3.89
C HIS A 98 10.02 -17.14 4.28
N ASP A 99 9.11 -17.35 5.24
CA ASP A 99 8.90 -18.65 5.88
C ASP A 99 7.61 -19.36 5.43
N LYS A 100 6.72 -18.65 4.71
CA LYS A 100 5.42 -19.18 4.28
C LYS A 100 5.26 -19.14 2.76
N PRO A 101 4.49 -20.10 2.18
CA PRO A 101 4.10 -20.02 0.79
C PRO A 101 3.52 -18.65 0.47
N THR A 102 4.12 -17.97 -0.50
CA THR A 102 3.80 -16.57 -0.83
C THR A 102 3.64 -16.39 -2.32
N TRP A 103 2.66 -15.59 -2.72
CA TRP A 103 2.38 -15.24 -4.10
C TRP A 103 2.28 -13.72 -4.28
N TYR A 104 2.64 -13.26 -5.47
CA TYR A 104 2.49 -11.87 -5.88
C TYR A 104 1.63 -11.74 -7.14
N ALA A 105 0.61 -10.89 -7.07
CA ALA A 105 -0.11 -10.42 -8.23
C ALA A 105 0.31 -8.97 -8.53
N SER A 106 1.12 -8.80 -9.58
CA SER A 106 1.53 -7.49 -10.08
C SER A 106 0.50 -6.95 -11.07
N LEU A 107 0.28 -5.64 -11.04
CA LEU A 107 -0.49 -4.92 -12.06
C LEU A 107 0.50 -4.22 -12.99
N LEU A 108 0.33 -4.39 -14.29
CA LEU A 108 1.24 -3.83 -15.31
C LEU A 108 1.39 -2.30 -15.21
N HIS A 109 0.35 -1.61 -14.72
CA HIS A 109 0.31 -0.16 -14.60
C HIS A 109 0.56 0.35 -13.16
N CYS A 110 0.77 -0.54 -12.19
CA CYS A 110 1.09 -0.11 -10.83
C CYS A 110 2.61 0.03 -10.65
N PRO A 111 3.13 1.21 -10.28
CA PRO A 111 4.57 1.42 -10.11
C PRO A 111 5.16 0.71 -8.89
N CYS A 112 4.32 0.11 -8.03
CA CYS A 112 4.75 -0.70 -6.89
C CYS A 112 5.21 -2.09 -7.37
N LYS A 113 6.37 -2.15 -8.02
CA LYS A 113 7.08 -3.41 -8.22
C LYS A 113 7.66 -3.85 -6.87
N ILE A 114 7.41 -5.10 -6.48
CA ILE A 114 8.17 -5.73 -5.40
C ILE A 114 9.66 -5.66 -5.79
N ALA A 115 10.51 -5.29 -4.83
CA ALA A 115 11.92 -5.63 -4.90
C ALA A 115 11.96 -7.16 -4.94
N GLU A 116 12.29 -7.69 -6.12
CA GLU A 116 12.30 -9.10 -6.49
C GLU A 116 12.53 -10.00 -5.27
N ALA A 117 11.54 -10.83 -4.97
CA ALA A 117 11.77 -12.02 -4.14
C ALA A 117 12.61 -13.01 -4.95
#